data_AF-G3NFY6-F1
#
_entry.id   AF-G3NFY6-F1
#
_cell.length_a   1.000
_cell.length_b   1.000
_cell.length_c   1.000
_cell.angle_alpha   90.00
_cell.angle_beta   90.00
_cell.angle_gamma   90.00
#
_symmetry.space_group_name_H-M   'P 1'
#
loop_
_entity.id
_entity.type
_entity.pdbx_description
1 polymer ?
#
loop_
_entity_poly.entity_id
_entity_poly.type
_entity_poly.pdbx_seq_one_letter_code
_entity_poly.pdbx_strand_id
1 'polypeptide(L)'
;MVVLARKRSMRWQRGKILAIVTREDGRLKYKVGFDEKGKSLVSGHHVALDTTPKLEQLYVGARVVVKCQDNMFRFRPGVLAELPSRRNRLRFMVFLDCHMPLYVGLPSLHLVWRPLDNVLDDIPNSPHRSFMTRYLKDWPSPLLTHYKAGQSLNVELNGAKQRCEVQVVDCSLMQLLFQDNQHKEWIHRGSMRLEHMARFLGIEGVEEQGDSH
;
A
#
# COMPACT_ATOMS: atom_id res chain seq x y z
N MET A 1 18.68 -14.59 13.96
CA MET A 1 18.40 -13.68 12.83
C MET A 1 17.36 -12.66 13.26
N VAL A 2 17.65 -11.36 13.10
CA VAL A 2 16.70 -10.26 13.37
C VAL A 2 15.84 -10.05 12.13
N VAL A 3 14.53 -9.91 12.33
CA VAL A 3 13.54 -9.80 11.26
C VAL A 3 12.45 -8.81 11.63
N LEU A 4 11.73 -8.35 10.62
CA LEU A 4 10.41 -7.74 10.78
C LEU A 4 9.36 -8.82 10.49
N ALA A 5 8.36 -8.95 11.34
CA ALA A 5 7.32 -9.95 11.14
C ALA A 5 5.92 -9.42 11.45
N ARG A 6 4.92 -10.01 10.80
CA ARG A 6 3.50 -9.69 11.03
C ARG A 6 3.05 -10.21 12.39
N LYS A 7 2.78 -9.33 13.35
CA LYS A 7 2.24 -9.69 14.67
C LYS A 7 0.71 -9.84 14.63
N ARG A 8 0.05 -8.96 13.87
CA ARG A 8 -1.40 -8.94 13.60
C ARG A 8 -1.65 -8.36 12.21
N SER A 9 -2.90 -8.37 11.75
CA SER A 9 -3.24 -7.73 10.47
C SER A 9 -2.73 -6.29 10.40
N MET A 10 -2.11 -5.93 9.27
CA MET A 10 -1.47 -4.62 9.00
C MET A 10 -0.38 -4.15 9.99
N ARG A 11 -0.02 -4.95 11.00
CA ARG A 11 0.91 -4.53 12.05
C ARG A 11 2.14 -5.43 12.10
N TRP A 12 3.24 -4.89 11.63
CA TRP A 12 4.54 -5.54 11.63
C TRP A 12 5.46 -4.92 12.68
N GLN A 13 6.28 -5.77 13.29
CA GLN A 13 7.19 -5.40 14.37
C GLN A 13 8.50 -6.16 14.24
N ARG A 14 9.54 -5.57 14.81
CA ARG A 14 10.86 -6.17 14.91
C ARG A 14 10.86 -7.34 15.90
N GLY A 15 11.65 -8.35 15.61
CA GLY A 15 11.85 -9.51 16.46
C GLY A 15 12.98 -10.40 15.99
N LYS A 16 13.06 -11.60 16.57
CA LYS A 16 14.05 -12.63 16.25
C LYS A 16 13.37 -13.94 15.90
N ILE A 17 13.86 -14.61 14.86
CA ILE A 17 13.46 -15.99 14.57
C ILE A 17 14.01 -16.88 15.68
N LEU A 18 13.11 -17.56 16.38
CA LEU A 18 13.41 -18.48 17.48
C LEU A 18 13.49 -19.93 17.00
N ALA A 19 12.67 -20.29 16.00
CA ALA A 19 12.65 -21.63 15.41
C ALA A 19 12.07 -21.58 14.00
N ILE A 20 12.46 -22.54 13.17
CA ILE A 20 11.84 -22.83 11.87
C ILE A 20 11.12 -24.17 12.01
N VAL A 21 9.85 -24.20 11.63
CA VAL A 21 8.97 -25.37 11.75
C VAL A 21 8.54 -25.78 10.35
N THR A 22 8.86 -27.01 9.96
CA THR A 22 8.36 -27.63 8.73
C THR A 22 7.02 -28.30 9.02
N ARG A 23 5.98 -27.94 8.26
CA ARG A 23 4.66 -28.57 8.32
C ARG A 23 4.68 -29.89 7.54
N GLU A 24 3.66 -30.74 7.76
CA GLU A 24 3.50 -32.03 7.06
C GLU A 24 3.45 -31.86 5.53
N ASP A 25 2.90 -30.74 5.05
CA ASP A 25 2.85 -30.36 3.64
C ASP A 25 4.17 -29.78 3.09
N GLY A 26 5.27 -29.85 3.86
CA GLY A 26 6.58 -29.33 3.52
C GLY A 26 6.72 -27.80 3.67
N ARG A 27 5.64 -27.07 3.98
CA ARG A 27 5.70 -25.60 4.10
C ARG A 27 6.43 -25.18 5.36
N LEU A 28 7.33 -24.21 5.21
CA LEU A 28 8.06 -23.62 6.35
C LEU A 28 7.23 -22.55 7.06
N LYS A 29 7.24 -22.60 8.39
CA LYS A 29 6.75 -21.56 9.29
C LYS A 29 7.87 -21.07 10.19
N TYR A 30 7.83 -19.78 10.54
CA TYR A 30 8.85 -19.11 11.31
C TYR A 30 8.26 -18.69 12.66
N LYS A 31 8.79 -19.23 13.75
CA LYS A 31 8.43 -18.80 15.10
C LYS A 31 9.23 -17.56 15.43
N VAL A 32 8.58 -16.41 15.51
CA VAL A 32 9.21 -15.11 15.80
C VAL A 32 8.87 -14.70 17.23
N GLY A 33 9.89 -14.37 18.02
CA GLY A 33 9.74 -13.65 19.28
C GLY A 33 9.96 -12.16 19.01
N PHE A 34 8.95 -11.35 19.31
CA PHE A 34 9.04 -9.91 19.07
C PHE A 34 9.92 -9.24 20.14
N ASP A 35 10.54 -8.11 19.79
CA ASP A 35 11.28 -7.29 20.76
C ASP A 35 10.31 -6.74 21.83
N GLU A 36 9.10 -6.38 21.40
CA GLU A 36 7.96 -6.24 22.31
C GLU A 36 7.44 -7.61 22.77
N LYS A 37 6.67 -7.64 23.86
CA LYS A 37 6.01 -8.87 24.34
C LYS A 37 5.21 -9.58 23.23
N GLY A 38 5.43 -10.89 23.13
CA GLY A 38 4.63 -11.80 22.29
C GLY A 38 5.47 -12.70 21.39
N LYS A 39 4.82 -13.74 20.86
CA LYS A 39 5.40 -14.65 19.87
C LYS A 39 4.34 -14.93 18.80
N SER A 40 4.76 -15.13 17.56
CA SER A 40 3.88 -15.55 16.46
C SER A 40 4.55 -16.63 15.62
N LEU A 41 3.73 -17.52 15.05
CA LEU A 41 4.17 -18.49 14.05
C LEU A 41 3.65 -18.01 12.68
N VAL A 42 4.55 -17.58 11.80
CA VAL A 42 4.20 -16.87 10.56
C VAL A 42 4.75 -17.57 9.32
N SER A 43 4.16 -17.28 8.16
CA SER A 43 4.67 -17.73 6.85
C SER A 43 5.82 -16.84 6.37
N GLY A 44 6.57 -17.27 5.35
CA GLY A 44 7.65 -16.46 4.78
C GLY A 44 7.22 -15.12 4.18
N HIS A 45 5.99 -15.03 3.63
CA HIS A 45 5.40 -13.77 3.14
C HIS A 45 4.98 -12.82 4.27
N HIS A 46 5.08 -13.25 5.52
CA HIS A 46 4.84 -12.45 6.73
C HIS A 46 6.14 -12.19 7.52
N VAL A 47 7.29 -12.35 6.85
CA VAL A 47 8.63 -12.06 7.38
C VAL A 47 9.39 -11.21 6.36
N ALA A 48 10.10 -10.19 6.84
CA ALA A 48 10.99 -9.34 6.07
C ALA A 48 12.34 -9.25 6.79
N LEU A 49 13.40 -9.01 6.02
CA LEU A 49 14.74 -8.77 6.59
C LEU A 49 14.78 -7.39 7.25
N ASP A 50 15.32 -7.30 8.46
CA ASP A 50 15.55 -6.01 9.15
C ASP A 50 16.84 -5.36 8.63
N THR A 51 16.92 -5.17 7.31
CA THR A 51 18.04 -4.57 6.60
C THR A 51 17.53 -3.75 5.43
N THR A 52 18.19 -2.63 5.15
CA THR A 52 17.91 -1.83 3.95
C THR A 52 18.21 -2.66 2.70
N PRO A 53 17.27 -2.80 1.76
CA PRO A 53 17.47 -3.54 0.53
C PRO A 53 18.45 -2.81 -0.40
N LYS A 54 19.13 -3.57 -1.25
CA LYS A 54 19.90 -3.00 -2.35
C LYS A 54 18.94 -2.54 -3.46
N LEU A 55 19.33 -1.49 -4.18
CA LEU A 55 18.49 -0.93 -5.25
C LEU A 55 18.18 -1.96 -6.35
N GLU A 56 19.14 -2.82 -6.69
CA GLU A 56 18.99 -3.90 -7.68
C GLU A 56 17.92 -4.94 -7.30
N GLN A 57 17.55 -5.02 -6.03
CA GLN A 57 16.53 -5.95 -5.53
C GLN A 57 15.12 -5.35 -5.58
N LEU A 58 14.99 -4.06 -5.90
CA LEU A 58 13.73 -3.33 -5.88
C LEU A 58 13.17 -3.19 -7.29
N TYR A 59 11.91 -3.57 -7.45
CA TYR A 59 11.17 -3.48 -8.71
C TYR A 59 9.70 -3.15 -8.42
N VAL A 60 9.00 -2.56 -9.40
CA VAL A 60 7.56 -2.29 -9.25
C VAL A 60 6.80 -3.60 -9.14
N GLY A 61 5.93 -3.70 -8.13
CA GLY A 61 5.27 -4.94 -7.73
C GLY A 61 5.98 -5.69 -6.60
N ALA A 62 7.18 -5.26 -6.17
CA ALA A 62 7.85 -5.89 -5.04
C ALA A 62 7.03 -5.75 -3.75
N ARG A 63 6.90 -6.86 -3.01
CA ARG A 63 6.28 -6.87 -1.69
C ARG A 63 7.24 -6.31 -0.64
N VAL A 64 6.84 -5.22 0.00
CA VAL A 64 7.69 -4.48 0.93
C VAL A 64 7.02 -4.25 2.27
N VAL A 65 7.85 -3.95 3.26
CA VAL A 65 7.45 -3.48 4.58
C VAL A 65 8.10 -2.11 4.80
N VAL A 66 7.28 -1.15 5.19
CA VAL A 66 7.67 0.25 5.32
C VAL A 66 7.67 0.67 6.78
N LYS A 67 8.74 1.34 7.22
CA LYS A 67 8.82 1.92 8.56
C LYS A 67 7.84 3.09 8.70
N CYS A 68 7.03 3.09 9.74
CA CYS A 68 6.10 4.17 10.05
C CYS A 68 6.86 5.44 10.47
N GLN A 69 6.49 6.61 9.95
CA GLN A 69 7.09 7.89 10.33
C GLN A 69 6.72 8.32 11.75
N ASP A 70 5.49 8.01 12.18
CA ASP A 70 4.93 8.34 13.49
C ASP A 70 5.33 7.35 14.60
N ASN A 71 5.83 6.16 14.23
CA ASN A 71 6.21 5.14 15.18
C ASN A 71 7.36 4.28 14.68
N MET A 72 8.56 4.54 15.21
CA MET A 72 9.80 3.86 14.81
C MET A 72 9.82 2.35 15.09
N PHE A 73 8.90 1.84 15.91
CA PHE A 73 8.77 0.42 16.27
C PHE A 73 7.69 -0.30 15.47
N ARG A 74 6.97 0.42 14.59
CA ARG A 74 5.91 -0.15 13.75
C ARG A 74 6.28 -0.07 12.29
N PHE A 75 5.85 -1.10 11.58
CA PHE A 75 5.99 -1.17 10.15
C PHE A 75 4.65 -1.58 9.54
N ARG A 76 4.42 -1.14 8.30
CA ARG A 76 3.21 -1.45 7.53
C ARG A 76 3.58 -2.17 6.24
N PRO A 77 2.83 -3.21 5.85
CA PRO A 77 3.03 -3.90 4.59
C PRO A 77 2.51 -3.05 3.42
N GLY A 78 3.11 -3.24 2.25
CA GLY A 78 2.68 -2.59 1.03
C GLY A 78 3.30 -3.21 -0.21
N VAL A 79 3.02 -2.58 -1.35
CA VAL A 79 3.55 -2.95 -2.67
C VAL A 79 4.27 -1.74 -3.25
N LEU A 80 5.51 -1.95 -3.70
CA LEU A 80 6.31 -0.93 -4.33
C LEU A 80 5.70 -0.56 -5.69
N ALA A 81 5.36 0.71 -5.88
CA ALA A 81 4.62 1.21 -7.03
C ALA A 81 5.49 2.06 -7.98
N GLU A 82 6.46 2.81 -7.44
CA GLU A 82 7.40 3.58 -8.25
C GLU A 82 8.83 3.46 -7.73
N LEU A 83 9.77 3.32 -8.66
CA LEU A 83 11.21 3.42 -8.41
C LEU A 83 11.67 4.87 -8.37
N PRO A 84 12.82 5.17 -7.71
CA PRO A 84 13.35 6.51 -7.60
C PRO A 84 13.72 7.07 -8.97
N SER A 85 13.30 8.31 -9.19
CA SER A 85 13.59 9.08 -10.40
C SER A 85 13.72 10.56 -10.06
N ARG A 86 14.25 11.36 -10.99
CA ARG A 86 14.26 12.83 -10.82
C ARG A 86 12.85 13.39 -10.63
N ARG A 87 11.84 12.78 -11.28
CA ARG A 87 10.44 13.22 -11.19
C ARG A 87 9.88 13.07 -9.79
N ASN A 88 10.17 11.96 -9.10
CA ASN A 88 9.69 11.71 -7.73
C ASN A 88 10.71 12.08 -6.63
N ARG A 89 11.72 12.89 -6.98
CA ARG A 89 12.76 13.38 -6.07
C ARG A 89 13.55 12.24 -5.42
N LEU A 90 13.84 11.21 -6.21
CA LEU A 90 14.60 10.02 -5.79
C LEU A 90 13.92 9.25 -4.63
N ARG A 91 12.59 9.28 -4.56
CA ARG A 91 11.79 8.55 -3.56
C ARG A 91 11.07 7.37 -4.21
N PHE A 92 10.74 6.40 -3.39
CA PHE A 92 9.96 5.23 -3.77
C PHE A 92 8.50 5.48 -3.42
N MET A 93 7.57 5.19 -4.34
CA MET A 93 6.14 5.22 -4.00
C MET A 93 5.70 3.84 -3.56
N VAL A 94 5.01 3.74 -2.43
CA VAL A 94 4.45 2.48 -1.93
C VAL A 94 2.95 2.64 -1.73
N PHE A 95 2.17 1.69 -2.23
CA PHE A 95 0.80 1.49 -1.81
C PHE A 95 0.79 0.60 -0.58
N LEU A 96 0.40 1.13 0.58
CA LEU A 96 0.19 0.31 1.75
C LEU A 96 -1.09 -0.50 1.61
N ASP A 97 -1.13 -1.66 2.25
CA ASP A 97 -2.32 -2.52 2.24
C ASP A 97 -3.55 -1.85 2.87
N CYS A 98 -3.34 -0.82 3.70
CA CYS A 98 -4.40 0.02 4.24
C CYS A 98 -4.84 1.13 3.27
N HIS A 99 -4.56 0.97 1.97
CA HIS A 99 -4.99 1.82 0.86
C HIS A 99 -4.30 3.18 0.75
N MET A 100 -3.50 3.54 1.75
CA MET A 100 -2.77 4.80 1.81
C MET A 100 -1.52 4.72 0.92
N PRO A 101 -1.38 5.59 -0.09
CA PRO A 101 -0.13 5.75 -0.81
C PRO A 101 0.85 6.64 -0.03
N LEU A 102 2.15 6.36 -0.15
CA LEU A 102 3.18 7.28 0.35
C LEU A 102 4.47 7.22 -0.45
N TYR A 103 5.22 8.32 -0.40
CA TYR A 103 6.63 8.35 -0.81
C TYR A 103 7.55 8.08 0.39
N VAL A 104 8.56 7.23 0.19
CA VAL A 104 9.59 6.92 1.19
C VAL A 104 11.00 6.92 0.61
N GLY A 105 11.98 7.13 1.47
CA GLY A 105 13.39 6.90 1.15
C GLY A 105 13.78 5.43 1.31
N LEU A 106 14.90 5.05 0.68
CA LEU A 106 15.46 3.69 0.73
C LEU A 106 15.61 3.12 2.16
N PRO A 107 16.09 3.89 3.17
CA PRO A 107 16.27 3.36 4.53
C PRO A 107 14.98 2.94 5.23
N SER A 108 13.82 3.39 4.75
CA SER A 108 12.51 3.03 5.32
C SER A 108 11.93 1.75 4.71
N LEU A 109 12.51 1.24 3.62
CA LEU A 109 12.05 0.05 2.91
C LEU A 109 12.74 -1.21 3.42
N HIS A 110 11.98 -2.30 3.45
CA HIS A 110 12.45 -3.64 3.78
C HIS A 110 11.75 -4.63 2.84
N LEU A 111 12.49 -5.57 2.26
CA LEU A 111 11.91 -6.58 1.37
C LEU A 111 11.31 -7.73 2.18
N VAL A 112 10.11 -8.17 1.78
CA VAL A 112 9.53 -9.42 2.28
C VAL A 112 10.39 -10.59 1.78
N TRP A 113 10.70 -11.52 2.67
CA TRP A 113 11.71 -12.55 2.42
C TRP A 113 11.25 -13.61 1.42
N ARG A 114 10.02 -14.12 1.57
CA ARG A 114 9.43 -15.09 0.64
C ARG A 114 8.00 -14.66 0.30
N PRO A 115 7.82 -13.65 -0.57
CA PRO A 115 6.49 -13.22 -0.99
C PRO A 115 5.74 -14.36 -1.69
N LEU A 116 4.41 -14.23 -1.79
CA LEU A 116 3.62 -15.11 -2.65
C LEU A 116 3.93 -14.82 -4.12
N ASP A 117 3.73 -15.81 -5.00
CA ASP A 117 3.94 -15.66 -6.45
C ASP A 117 3.14 -14.48 -7.00
N ASN A 118 1.87 -14.38 -6.60
CA ASN A 118 1.09 -13.17 -6.75
C ASN A 118 1.06 -12.40 -5.42
N VAL A 119 1.81 -11.30 -5.36
CA VAL A 119 1.91 -10.45 -4.15
C VAL A 119 0.56 -9.90 -3.67
N LEU A 120 -0.42 -9.79 -4.58
CA LEU A 120 -1.75 -9.26 -4.28
C LEU A 120 -2.63 -10.26 -3.52
N ASP A 121 -2.26 -11.54 -3.47
CA ASP A 121 -2.99 -12.57 -2.73
C ASP A 121 -2.85 -12.43 -1.21
N ASP A 122 -1.84 -11.68 -0.74
CA ASP A 122 -1.66 -11.32 0.69
C ASP A 122 -2.47 -10.06 1.08
N ILE A 123 -3.12 -9.39 0.12
CA ILE A 123 -3.97 -8.22 0.34
C ILE A 123 -5.43 -8.68 0.48
N PRO A 124 -6.18 -8.23 1.50
CA PRO A 124 -7.59 -8.55 1.65
C PRO A 124 -8.41 -8.22 0.39
N ASN A 125 -9.41 -9.05 0.08
CA ASN A 125 -10.32 -8.78 -1.02
C ASN A 125 -11.06 -7.46 -0.75
N SER A 126 -10.74 -6.43 -1.52
CA SER A 126 -11.16 -5.04 -1.28
C SER A 126 -11.03 -4.25 -2.59
N PRO A 127 -11.69 -3.09 -2.72
CA PRO A 127 -11.52 -2.19 -3.88
C PRO A 127 -10.05 -1.84 -4.16
N HIS A 128 -9.22 -1.81 -3.12
CA HIS A 128 -7.79 -1.60 -3.25
C HIS A 128 -7.06 -2.75 -3.94
N ARG A 129 -7.42 -4.02 -3.66
CA ARG A 129 -6.84 -5.15 -4.39
C ARG A 129 -7.16 -5.03 -5.88
N SER A 130 -8.39 -4.67 -6.24
CA SER A 130 -8.79 -4.42 -7.63
C SER A 130 -8.01 -3.28 -8.27
N PHE A 131 -7.84 -2.16 -7.55
CA PHE A 131 -6.99 -1.05 -7.97
C PHE A 131 -5.55 -1.49 -8.22
N MET A 132 -4.96 -2.25 -7.30
CA MET A 132 -3.58 -2.73 -7.41
C MET A 132 -3.39 -3.70 -8.59
N THR A 133 -4.34 -4.62 -8.82
CA THR A 133 -4.34 -5.52 -9.98
C THR A 133 -4.27 -4.73 -11.28
N ARG A 134 -5.08 -3.67 -11.39
CA ARG A 134 -5.09 -2.81 -12.57
C ARG A 134 -3.80 -2.01 -12.68
N TYR A 135 -3.37 -1.36 -11.59
CA TYR A 135 -2.17 -0.52 -11.57
C TYR A 135 -0.93 -1.30 -12.03
N LEU A 136 -0.74 -2.52 -11.53
CA LEU A 136 0.40 -3.37 -11.92
C LEU A 136 0.29 -3.87 -13.37
N LYS A 137 -0.93 -4.08 -13.88
CA LYS A 137 -1.16 -4.44 -15.29
C LYS A 137 -0.82 -3.28 -16.24
N ASP A 138 -1.10 -2.05 -15.83
CA ASP A 138 -0.88 -0.84 -16.65
C ASP A 138 0.57 -0.32 -16.55
N TRP A 139 1.41 -0.87 -15.67
CA TRP A 139 2.83 -0.51 -15.54
C TRP A 139 3.62 -0.88 -16.81
N PRO A 140 4.49 0.00 -17.37
CA PRO A 140 5.06 1.21 -16.79
C PRO A 140 4.32 2.54 -17.04
N SER A 141 3.11 2.50 -17.60
CA SER A 141 2.38 3.70 -18.04
C SER A 141 1.02 3.83 -17.33
N PRO A 142 0.98 3.93 -15.99
CA PRO A 142 -0.28 4.08 -15.27
C PRO A 142 -0.96 5.40 -15.64
N LEU A 143 -2.29 5.37 -15.72
CA LEU A 143 -3.08 6.56 -16.00
C LEU A 143 -2.95 7.58 -14.86
N LEU A 144 -2.48 8.79 -15.18
CA LEU A 144 -2.33 9.89 -14.23
C LEU A 144 -3.05 11.13 -14.74
N THR A 145 -4.03 11.59 -13.97
CA THR A 145 -4.73 12.84 -14.27
C THR A 145 -3.92 14.04 -13.77
N HIS A 146 -3.94 15.14 -14.53
CA HIS A 146 -3.31 16.39 -14.14
C HIS A 146 -4.23 17.18 -13.22
N TYR A 147 -3.67 17.63 -12.09
CA TYR A 147 -4.36 18.44 -11.09
C TYR A 147 -3.49 19.65 -10.72
N LYS A 148 -4.12 20.71 -10.23
CA LYS A 148 -3.45 21.91 -9.69
C LYS A 148 -3.90 22.16 -8.26
N ALA A 149 -3.03 22.75 -7.44
CA ALA A 149 -3.42 23.22 -6.12
C ALA A 149 -4.54 24.27 -6.24
N GLY A 150 -5.50 24.25 -5.31
CA GLY A 150 -6.73 25.06 -5.33
C GLY A 150 -7.86 24.48 -6.20
N GLN A 151 -7.61 23.42 -6.98
CA GLN A 151 -8.66 22.80 -7.79
C GLN A 151 -9.67 22.06 -6.91
N SER A 152 -10.96 22.31 -7.13
CA SER A 152 -12.05 21.52 -6.52
C SER A 152 -12.34 20.26 -7.34
N LEU A 153 -12.65 19.16 -6.66
CA LEU A 153 -13.10 17.90 -7.25
C LEU A 153 -13.98 17.13 -6.27
N ASN A 154 -14.70 16.11 -6.75
CA ASN A 154 -15.36 15.15 -5.88
C ASN A 154 -14.56 13.86 -5.79
N VAL A 155 -14.52 13.30 -4.58
CA VAL A 155 -13.84 12.04 -4.29
C VAL A 155 -14.77 11.15 -3.48
N GLU A 156 -14.83 9.87 -3.85
CA GLU A 156 -15.56 8.86 -3.08
C GLU A 156 -14.87 8.64 -1.72
N LEU A 157 -15.66 8.71 -0.65
CA LEU A 157 -15.27 8.33 0.70
C LEU A 157 -16.45 7.65 1.40
N ASN A 158 -16.27 6.40 1.80
CA ASN A 158 -17.27 5.59 2.51
C ASN A 158 -18.62 5.48 1.78
N GLY A 159 -18.59 5.33 0.46
CA GLY A 159 -19.76 5.17 -0.40
C GLY A 159 -20.39 6.50 -0.85
N ALA A 160 -19.90 7.65 -0.39
CA ALA A 160 -20.45 8.96 -0.75
C ALA A 160 -19.42 9.81 -1.50
N LYS A 161 -19.89 10.60 -2.47
CA LYS A 161 -19.06 11.62 -3.13
C LYS A 161 -18.92 12.82 -2.19
N GLN A 162 -17.68 13.15 -1.82
CA GLN A 162 -17.38 14.31 -0.99
C GLN A 162 -16.61 15.37 -1.78
N ARG A 163 -16.98 16.63 -1.58
CA ARG A 163 -16.30 17.75 -2.21
C ARG A 163 -14.96 18.01 -1.53
N CYS A 164 -13.90 18.04 -2.34
CA CYS A 164 -12.53 18.19 -1.89
C CYS A 164 -11.82 19.31 -2.65
N GLU A 165 -10.80 19.87 -2.03
CA GLU A 165 -9.85 20.78 -2.68
C GLU A 165 -8.45 20.17 -2.71
N VAL A 166 -7.76 20.27 -3.85
CA VAL A 166 -6.35 19.88 -3.96
C VAL A 166 -5.50 20.90 -3.23
N GLN A 167 -4.84 20.50 -2.14
CA GLN A 167 -3.93 21.36 -1.39
C GLN A 167 -2.53 21.36 -1.99
N VAL A 168 -2.00 20.17 -2.26
CA VAL A 168 -0.64 19.97 -2.75
C VAL A 168 -0.62 18.86 -3.78
N VAL A 169 0.14 19.04 -4.85
CA VAL A 169 0.48 17.97 -5.79
C VAL A 169 1.94 17.62 -5.60
N ASP A 170 2.22 16.34 -5.30
CA ASP A 170 3.57 15.82 -5.14
C ASP A 170 3.75 14.60 -6.04
N CYS A 171 4.28 14.84 -7.23
CA CYS A 171 4.57 13.80 -8.22
C CYS A 171 3.29 13.00 -8.55
N SER A 172 3.23 11.70 -8.31
CA SER A 172 2.02 10.88 -8.59
C SER A 172 0.95 10.97 -7.52
N LEU A 173 1.22 11.64 -6.41
CA LEU A 173 0.30 11.83 -5.29
C LEU A 173 -0.23 13.26 -5.24
N MET A 174 -1.37 13.43 -4.59
CA MET A 174 -1.88 14.74 -4.20
C MET A 174 -2.50 14.66 -2.81
N GLN A 175 -2.41 15.76 -2.07
CA GLN A 175 -3.11 15.93 -0.80
C GLN A 175 -4.42 16.65 -1.04
N LEU A 176 -5.50 16.05 -0.55
CA LEU A 176 -6.84 16.59 -0.59
C LEU A 176 -7.22 17.15 0.78
N LEU A 177 -8.03 18.21 0.78
CA LEU A 177 -8.76 18.71 1.93
C LEU A 177 -10.26 18.45 1.71
N PHE A 178 -10.86 17.64 2.57
CA PHE A 178 -12.30 17.40 2.58
C PHE A 178 -13.01 18.61 3.19
N GLN A 179 -13.94 19.21 2.45
CA GLN A 179 -14.54 20.49 2.84
C GLN A 179 -15.41 20.37 4.09
N ASP A 180 -16.11 19.24 4.23
CA ASP A 180 -17.11 19.03 5.30
C ASP A 180 -16.50 18.88 6.70
N ASN A 181 -15.35 18.20 6.80
CA ASN A 181 -14.73 17.84 8.09
C ASN A 181 -13.27 18.32 8.24
N GLN A 182 -12.75 19.06 7.25
CA GLN A 182 -11.38 19.57 7.20
C GLN A 182 -10.30 18.47 7.31
N HIS A 183 -10.66 17.22 7.04
CA HIS A 183 -9.72 16.10 7.01
C HIS A 183 -8.78 16.23 5.81
N LYS A 184 -7.52 15.84 5.99
CA LYS A 184 -6.52 15.81 4.92
C LYS A 184 -6.10 14.38 4.62
N GLU A 185 -6.08 14.05 3.33
CA GLU A 185 -5.72 12.71 2.87
C GLU A 185 -4.79 12.78 1.66
N TRP A 186 -3.78 11.90 1.61
CA TRP A 186 -2.97 11.70 0.41
C TRP A 186 -3.59 10.61 -0.48
N ILE A 187 -3.77 10.91 -1.76
CA ILE A 187 -4.32 9.99 -2.75
C ILE A 187 -3.44 9.94 -4.00
N HIS A 188 -3.45 8.80 -4.69
CA HIS A 188 -2.84 8.66 -6.00
C HIS A 188 -3.70 9.34 -7.07
N ARG A 189 -3.08 10.09 -8.00
CA ARG A 189 -3.80 10.87 -9.04
C ARG A 189 -4.51 10.03 -10.10
N GLY A 190 -4.29 8.72 -10.11
CA GLY A 190 -5.04 7.73 -10.89
C GLY A 190 -6.00 6.88 -10.05
N SER A 191 -6.34 7.29 -8.83
CA SER A 191 -7.24 6.54 -7.95
C SER A 191 -8.65 6.43 -8.54
N MET A 192 -9.30 5.27 -8.38
CA MET A 192 -10.69 5.05 -8.78
C MET A 192 -11.69 5.83 -7.93
N ARG A 193 -11.27 6.36 -6.77
CA ARG A 193 -12.10 7.24 -5.93
C ARG A 193 -12.33 8.61 -6.55
N LEU A 194 -11.50 9.01 -7.52
CA LEU A 194 -11.64 10.29 -8.20
C LEU A 194 -12.81 10.19 -9.18
N GLU A 195 -13.79 11.07 -9.07
CA GLU A 195 -15.04 10.97 -9.84
C GLU A 195 -14.82 10.84 -11.36
N HIS A 196 -13.93 11.68 -11.92
CA HIS A 196 -13.57 11.59 -13.34
C HIS A 196 -12.94 10.24 -13.71
N MET A 197 -12.14 9.66 -12.82
CA MET A 197 -11.55 8.34 -13.04
C MET A 197 -12.61 7.24 -12.96
N ALA A 198 -13.51 7.29 -11.98
CA ALA A 198 -14.62 6.34 -11.88
C ALA A 198 -15.47 6.31 -13.17
N ARG A 199 -15.80 7.50 -13.70
CA ARG A 199 -16.49 7.65 -15.00
C ARG A 199 -15.70 7.08 -16.16
N PHE A 200 -14.44 7.49 -16.31
CA PHE A 200 -13.57 7.02 -17.39
C PHE A 200 -13.41 5.49 -17.40
N LEU A 201 -13.47 4.87 -16.22
CA LEU A 201 -13.32 3.43 -16.05
C LEU A 201 -14.64 2.66 -16.11
N GLY A 202 -15.78 3.33 -16.28
CA GLY A 202 -17.10 2.69 -16.31
C GLY A 202 -17.50 2.05 -14.97
N ILE A 203 -17.00 2.58 -13.86
CA ILE A 203 -17.30 2.08 -12.50
C ILE A 203 -18.59 2.74 -11.96
N GLU A 204 -18.99 3.89 -12.50
CA GLU A 204 -20.28 4.51 -12.19
C GLU A 204 -21.39 3.82 -13.00
N GLY A 205 -22.14 2.89 -12.38
CA GLY A 205 -23.29 2.25 -13.05
C GLY A 205 -23.89 0.96 -12.46
N VAL A 206 -23.62 0.58 -11.20
CA VAL A 206 -24.20 -0.67 -10.61
C VAL A 206 -25.24 -0.40 -9.51
N GLU A 207 -25.56 0.85 -9.19
CA GLU A 207 -26.60 1.18 -8.20
C GLU A 207 -27.63 2.13 -8.81
N GLU A 208 -28.58 1.58 -9.60
CA GLU A 208 -29.95 2.08 -9.80
C GLU A 208 -30.75 1.14 -10.73
N GLN A 209 -30.91 -0.13 -10.34
CA GLN A 209 -32.07 -0.93 -10.74
C GLN A 209 -32.45 -1.85 -9.56
N GLY A 210 -33.27 -1.30 -8.67
CA GLY A 210 -33.90 -2.02 -7.57
C GLY A 210 -35.35 -1.59 -7.46
N ASP A 211 -36.20 -2.33 -8.15
CA ASP A 211 -37.65 -2.50 -7.99
C ASP A 211 -38.53 -1.29 -7.69
N SER A 212 -39.21 -0.83 -8.75
CA SER A 212 -40.58 -0.33 -8.65
C SER A 212 -41.46 -1.21 -9.54
N HIS A 213 -42.06 -2.26 -8.96
CA HIS A 213 -43.33 -2.87 -9.37
C HIS A 213 -44.10 -3.27 -8.11
#